data_AF-A0A521RSD5-F1
#
_entry.id   AF-A0A521RSD5-F1
#
_cell.length_a   1.000
_cell.length_b   1.000
_cell.length_c   1.000
_cell.angle_alpha   90.00
_cell.angle_beta   90.00
_cell.angle_gamma   90.00
#
_symmetry.space_group_name_H-M   'P 1'
#
loop_
_entity.id
_entity.type
_entity.pdbx_description
1 polymer ?
#
loop_
_entity_poly.entity_id
_entity_poly.type
_entity_poly.pdbx_seq_one_letter_code
_entity_poly.pdbx_strand_id
1 'polypeptide(L)'
;MTRNQLHAGLALGSVFLMAGIVTFAPPIPPASAQSQAERICREQGITSRTEGYEYCLSQATRALEWGKPEIAYTMARVTANARDSCLEYGLSPATSGYKSCMERETHARRLLVFTDEPQYDKDIAHQ
;
A
#
# COMPACT_ATOMS: atom_id res chain seq x y z
N MET A 1 -53.48 -53.45 40.54
CA MET A 1 -53.53 -53.98 39.16
C MET A 1 -53.39 -52.82 38.18
N THR A 2 -52.27 -52.78 37.46
CA THR A 2 -52.02 -52.20 36.12
C THR A 2 -52.98 -51.12 35.56
N ARG A 3 -52.45 -49.98 35.07
CA ARG A 3 -52.05 -49.84 33.65
C ARG A 3 -51.42 -48.47 33.32
N ASN A 4 -50.23 -48.55 32.73
CA ASN A 4 -49.47 -47.55 31.97
C ASN A 4 -50.30 -46.58 31.13
N GLN A 5 -49.87 -45.31 31.10
CA GLN A 5 -50.16 -44.34 30.04
C GLN A 5 -48.83 -43.72 29.59
N LEU A 6 -48.21 -44.34 28.59
CA LEU A 6 -47.06 -43.80 27.86
C LEU A 6 -47.60 -42.93 26.71
N HIS A 7 -47.48 -41.61 26.84
CA HIS A 7 -47.65 -40.68 25.73
C HIS A 7 -46.44 -39.76 25.66
N ALA A 8 -45.33 -40.27 25.12
CA ALA A 8 -44.23 -39.43 24.65
C ALA A 8 -44.44 -39.23 23.14
N GLY A 9 -45.00 -38.08 22.77
CA GLY A 9 -45.24 -37.69 21.39
C GLY A 9 -43.92 -37.52 20.63
N LEU A 10 -43.81 -38.19 19.49
CA LEU A 10 -42.77 -37.97 18.49
C LEU A 10 -43.00 -36.59 17.83
N ALA A 11 -42.33 -35.56 18.33
CA ALA A 11 -42.18 -34.31 17.59
C ALA A 11 -41.05 -34.48 16.57
N LEU A 12 -41.40 -34.89 15.36
CA LEU A 12 -40.50 -34.86 14.20
C LEU A 12 -40.26 -33.39 13.80
N GLY A 13 -39.34 -32.73 14.49
CA GLY A 13 -38.83 -31.42 14.09
C GLY A 13 -37.92 -31.56 12.87
N SER A 14 -38.48 -31.38 11.68
CA SER A 14 -37.72 -31.31 10.42
C SER A 14 -36.94 -30.00 10.40
N VAL A 15 -35.73 -30.00 10.96
CA VAL A 15 -34.81 -28.88 10.81
C VAL A 15 -34.30 -28.91 9.36
N PHE A 16 -34.89 -28.09 8.50
CA PHE A 16 -34.30 -27.74 7.22
C PHE A 16 -33.04 -26.91 7.51
N LEU A 17 -31.89 -27.60 7.55
CA LEU A 17 -30.58 -26.96 7.47
C LEU A 17 -30.46 -26.36 6.07
N MET A 18 -30.78 -25.07 5.94
CA MET A 18 -30.35 -24.27 4.80
C MET A 18 -28.83 -24.21 4.84
N ALA A 19 -28.19 -25.11 4.08
CA ALA A 19 -26.79 -25.03 3.73
C ALA A 19 -26.60 -23.77 2.88
N GLY A 20 -26.28 -22.65 3.55
CA GLY A 20 -25.75 -21.48 2.87
C GLY A 20 -24.43 -21.87 2.24
N ILE A 21 -24.43 -22.03 0.91
CA ILE A 21 -23.21 -22.13 0.12
C ILE A 21 -22.52 -20.77 0.28
N VAL A 22 -21.59 -20.67 1.21
CA VAL A 22 -20.62 -19.58 1.20
C VAL A 22 -19.84 -19.78 -0.09
N THR A 23 -20.12 -18.96 -1.09
CA THR A 23 -19.32 -18.92 -2.30
C THR A 23 -17.89 -18.64 -1.86
N PHE A 24 -17.01 -19.63 -2.02
CA PHE A 24 -15.58 -19.49 -1.85
C PHE A 24 -15.08 -18.52 -2.93
N ALA A 25 -15.26 -17.23 -2.71
CA ALA A 25 -14.39 -16.25 -3.33
C ALA A 25 -12.99 -16.54 -2.79
N PRO A 26 -11.98 -16.79 -3.64
CA PRO A 26 -10.62 -16.93 -3.14
C PRO A 26 -10.31 -15.66 -2.33
N PRO A 27 -9.73 -15.76 -1.12
CA PRO A 27 -9.27 -14.58 -0.43
C PRO A 27 -8.32 -13.86 -1.38
N ILE A 28 -8.65 -12.64 -1.79
CA ILE A 28 -7.71 -11.79 -2.52
C ILE A 28 -6.51 -11.71 -1.58
N PRO A 29 -5.34 -12.28 -1.95
CA PRO A 29 -4.19 -12.25 -1.05
C PRO A 29 -3.94 -10.77 -0.72
N PRO A 30 -3.63 -10.44 0.55
CA PRO A 30 -3.29 -9.07 0.89
C PRO A 30 -2.20 -8.63 -0.07
N ALA A 31 -2.45 -7.54 -0.80
CA ALA A 31 -1.49 -7.01 -1.75
C ALA A 31 -0.15 -6.87 -1.01
N SER A 32 0.89 -7.58 -1.47
CA SER A 32 2.21 -7.47 -0.86
C SER A 32 2.64 -6.00 -0.86
N ALA A 33 3.43 -5.58 0.13
CA ALA A 33 3.98 -4.22 0.19
C ALA A 33 4.61 -3.81 -1.15
N GLN A 34 5.27 -4.76 -1.82
CA GLN A 34 5.82 -4.57 -3.17
C GLN A 34 4.72 -4.31 -4.22
N SER A 35 3.67 -5.13 -4.31
CA SER A 35 2.59 -4.93 -5.30
C SER A 35 1.82 -3.61 -5.08
N GLN A 36 1.71 -3.17 -3.82
CA GLN A 36 1.15 -1.87 -3.49
C GLN A 36 2.11 -0.74 -3.84
N ALA A 37 3.42 -0.88 -3.59
CA ALA A 37 4.45 0.06 -4.02
C ALA A 37 4.48 0.22 -5.55
N GLU A 38 4.41 -0.88 -6.31
CA GLU A 38 4.32 -0.84 -7.78
C GLU A 38 3.12 -0.04 -8.26
N ARG A 39 1.95 -0.23 -7.61
CA ARG A 39 0.74 0.55 -7.91
C ARG A 39 0.97 2.03 -7.62
N ILE A 40 1.51 2.38 -6.46
CA ILE A 40 1.80 3.77 -6.06
C ILE A 40 2.77 4.44 -7.04
N CYS A 41 3.86 3.76 -7.42
CA CYS A 41 4.80 4.27 -8.42
C CYS A 41 4.14 4.50 -9.77
N ARG A 42 3.32 3.53 -10.23
CA ARG A 42 2.58 3.63 -11.50
C ARG A 42 1.59 4.78 -11.51
N GLU A 43 0.91 5.06 -10.40
CA GLU A 43 0.00 6.20 -10.26
C GLU A 43 0.73 7.55 -10.44
N GLN A 44 2.02 7.60 -10.13
CA GLN A 44 2.88 8.77 -10.41
C GLN A 44 3.53 8.72 -11.81
N GLY A 45 3.11 7.80 -12.67
CA GLY A 45 3.69 7.60 -14.00
C GLY A 45 5.09 7.02 -13.99
N ILE A 46 5.54 6.43 -12.88
CA ILE A 46 6.81 5.73 -12.76
C ILE A 46 6.57 4.24 -13.04
N THR A 47 7.10 3.76 -14.15
CA THR A 47 6.95 2.36 -14.60
C THR A 47 8.31 1.68 -14.73
N SER A 48 8.36 0.36 -14.95
CA SER A 48 9.62 -0.37 -15.11
C SER A 48 10.53 0.11 -16.25
N ARG A 49 10.01 0.94 -17.17
CA ARG A 49 10.77 1.57 -18.26
C ARG A 49 11.26 2.98 -17.92
N THR A 50 10.87 3.51 -16.77
CA THR A 50 11.20 4.87 -16.34
C THR A 50 12.45 4.82 -15.46
N GLU A 51 13.39 5.73 -15.70
CA GLU A 51 14.48 5.93 -14.75
C GLU A 51 13.94 6.32 -13.37
N GLY A 52 14.57 5.80 -12.32
CA GLY A 52 14.08 5.95 -10.96
C GLY A 52 12.98 4.97 -10.55
N TYR A 53 12.56 4.03 -11.42
CA TYR A 53 11.61 2.97 -11.04
C TYR A 53 12.06 2.17 -9.83
N GLU A 54 13.28 1.63 -9.87
CA GLU A 54 13.83 0.81 -8.78
C GLU A 54 13.92 1.60 -7.48
N TYR A 55 14.27 2.88 -7.58
CA TYR A 55 14.29 3.78 -6.44
C TYR A 55 12.89 3.97 -5.84
N CYS A 56 11.90 4.30 -6.68
CA CYS A 56 10.51 4.46 -6.23
C CYS A 56 10.00 3.19 -5.56
N LEU A 57 10.18 2.05 -6.23
CA LEU A 57 9.72 0.75 -5.75
C LEU A 57 10.36 0.40 -4.41
N SER A 58 11.68 0.55 -4.29
CA SER A 58 12.42 0.26 -3.06
C SER A 58 11.97 1.13 -1.89
N GLN A 59 11.82 2.45 -2.11
CA GLN A 59 11.44 3.37 -1.04
C GLN A 59 9.97 3.22 -0.63
N ALA A 60 9.07 3.08 -1.61
CA ALA A 60 7.65 2.87 -1.33
C ALA A 60 7.40 1.53 -0.63
N THR A 61 8.10 0.45 -1.03
CA THR A 61 7.98 -0.86 -0.37
C THR A 61 8.39 -0.77 1.09
N ARG A 62 9.56 -0.18 1.39
CA ARG A 62 10.03 0.01 2.78
C ARG A 62 9.07 0.84 3.62
N ALA A 63 8.54 1.93 3.06
CA ALA A 63 7.57 2.76 3.76
C ALA A 63 6.27 1.98 4.07
N LEU A 64 5.79 1.15 3.15
CA LEU A 64 4.64 0.28 3.37
C LEU A 64 4.91 -0.82 4.39
N GLU A 65 6.10 -1.42 4.37
CA GLU A 65 6.52 -2.41 5.38
C GLU A 65 6.56 -1.81 6.80
N TRP A 66 6.82 -0.51 6.91
CA TRP A 66 6.73 0.24 8.18
C TRP A 66 5.33 0.77 8.49
N GLY A 67 4.33 0.45 7.68
CA GLY A 67 2.95 0.92 7.89
C GLY A 67 2.76 2.41 7.63
N LYS A 68 3.64 3.03 6.83
CA LYS A 68 3.64 4.46 6.46
C LYS A 68 3.26 4.68 4.98
N PRO A 69 2.01 4.44 4.58
CA PRO A 69 1.59 4.60 3.19
C PRO A 69 1.73 6.04 2.67
N GLU A 70 1.54 7.05 3.51
CA GLU A 70 1.73 8.46 3.18
C GLU A 70 3.16 8.79 2.74
N ILE A 71 4.16 8.19 3.40
CA ILE A 71 5.56 8.32 3.00
C ILE A 71 5.80 7.58 1.67
N ALA A 72 5.15 6.44 1.43
CA ALA A 72 5.27 5.72 0.17
C ALA A 72 4.80 6.58 -1.03
N TYR A 73 3.64 7.24 -0.91
CA TYR A 73 3.16 8.20 -1.93
C TYR A 73 4.11 9.39 -2.09
N THR A 74 4.65 9.90 -0.98
CA THR A 74 5.58 11.02 -1.01
C THR A 74 6.86 10.67 -1.76
N MET A 75 7.42 9.47 -1.53
CA MET A 75 8.62 9.00 -2.24
C MET A 75 8.36 8.78 -3.74
N ALA A 76 7.17 8.30 -4.10
CA ALA A 76 6.79 8.18 -5.51
C ALA A 76 6.67 9.56 -6.17
N ARG A 77 6.06 10.53 -5.49
CA ARG A 77 5.97 11.92 -5.97
C ARG A 77 7.33 12.59 -6.10
N VAL A 78 8.23 12.38 -5.13
CA VAL A 78 9.63 12.85 -5.21
C VAL A 78 10.30 12.34 -6.48
N THR A 79 10.10 11.07 -6.82
CA THR A 79 10.67 10.46 -8.02
C THR A 79 10.09 11.07 -9.29
N ALA A 80 8.76 11.29 -9.35
CA ALA A 80 8.12 11.95 -10.47
C ALA A 80 8.58 13.40 -10.64
N ASN A 81 8.64 14.18 -9.56
CA ASN A 81 9.09 15.56 -9.60
C ASN A 81 10.56 15.68 -10.06
N ALA A 82 11.42 14.75 -9.63
CA ALA A 82 12.80 14.68 -10.11
C ALA A 82 12.86 14.42 -11.61
N ARG A 83 12.07 13.46 -12.10
CA ARG A 83 11.94 13.16 -13.54
C ARG A 83 11.53 14.39 -14.33
N ASP A 84 10.46 15.04 -13.90
CA ASP A 84 9.90 16.20 -14.58
C ASP A 84 10.90 17.37 -14.60
N SER A 85 11.63 17.61 -13.48
CA SER A 85 12.70 18.62 -13.43
C SER A 85 13.84 18.31 -14.42
N CYS A 86 14.26 17.04 -14.52
CA CYS A 86 15.32 16.65 -15.44
C CYS A 86 14.89 16.77 -16.92
N LEU A 87 13.63 16.50 -17.22
CA LEU A 87 13.05 16.73 -18.55
C LEU A 87 12.97 18.24 -18.87
N GLU A 88 12.58 19.06 -17.90
CA GLU A 88 12.56 20.53 -18.03
C GLU A 88 13.96 21.11 -18.27
N TYR A 89 15.01 20.49 -17.72
CA TYR A 89 16.41 20.83 -18.04
C TYR A 89 16.83 20.41 -19.46
N GLY A 90 15.94 19.82 -20.25
CA GLY A 90 16.21 19.37 -21.61
C GLY A 90 17.03 18.08 -21.70
N LEU A 91 17.15 17.34 -20.60
CA LEU A 91 17.92 16.09 -20.57
C LEU A 91 17.05 14.94 -21.11
N SER A 92 17.59 14.18 -22.06
CA SER A 92 16.88 13.05 -22.66
C SER A 92 17.01 11.77 -21.81
N PRO A 93 15.92 11.00 -21.60
CA PRO A 93 15.88 9.78 -20.79
C PRO A 93 16.85 8.63 -21.14
N ALA A 94 17.66 8.75 -22.18
CA ALA A 94 18.67 7.75 -22.57
C ALA A 94 20.12 8.23 -22.35
N THR A 95 20.31 9.37 -21.70
CA THR A 95 21.63 10.00 -21.51
C THR A 95 22.16 9.79 -20.10
N SER A 96 23.49 9.72 -19.96
CA SER A 96 24.14 9.72 -18.65
C SER A 96 23.81 10.99 -17.86
N GLY A 97 23.69 12.14 -18.53
CA GLY A 97 23.31 13.40 -17.89
C GLY A 97 21.94 13.35 -17.22
N TYR A 98 20.95 12.72 -17.87
CA TYR A 98 19.63 12.51 -17.29
C TYR A 98 19.67 11.61 -16.06
N LYS A 99 20.44 10.51 -16.10
CA LYS A 99 20.63 9.63 -14.94
C LYS A 99 21.25 10.36 -13.74
N SER A 100 22.32 11.12 -13.97
CA SER A 100 22.96 11.92 -12.90
C SER A 100 22.03 13.00 -12.36
N CYS A 101 21.20 13.60 -13.22
CA CYS A 101 20.16 14.53 -12.77
C CYS A 101 19.14 13.83 -11.86
N MET A 102 18.61 12.68 -12.26
CA MET A 102 17.66 11.90 -11.46
C MET A 102 18.22 11.57 -10.09
N GLU A 103 19.46 11.10 -10.00
CA GLU A 103 20.13 10.79 -8.74
C GLU A 103 20.25 12.04 -7.84
N ARG A 104 20.66 13.18 -8.40
CA ARG A 104 20.79 14.45 -7.65
C ARG A 104 19.44 14.98 -7.17
N GLU A 105 18.46 15.05 -8.05
CA GLU A 105 17.14 15.61 -7.77
C GLU A 105 16.37 14.74 -6.76
N THR A 106 16.37 13.41 -6.93
CA THR A 106 15.74 12.50 -5.95
C THR A 106 16.44 12.55 -4.60
N HIS A 107 17.77 12.66 -4.55
CA HIS A 107 18.52 12.80 -3.31
C HIS A 107 18.17 14.11 -2.59
N ALA A 108 18.25 15.25 -3.28
CA ALA A 108 17.96 16.56 -2.70
C ALA A 108 16.53 16.64 -2.17
N ARG A 109 15.56 16.15 -2.95
CA ARG A 109 14.14 16.21 -2.58
C ARG A 109 13.77 15.25 -1.47
N ARG A 110 14.43 14.08 -1.37
CA ARG A 110 14.24 13.17 -0.23
C ARG A 110 14.61 13.83 1.09
N LEU A 111 15.68 14.62 1.13
CA LEU A 111 16.10 15.30 2.35
C LEU A 111 14.99 16.21 2.91
N LEU A 112 14.19 16.81 2.01
CA LEU A 112 13.07 17.68 2.39
C LEU A 112 11.87 16.91 2.97
N VAL A 113 11.65 15.67 2.53
CA VAL A 113 10.54 14.83 3.04
C VAL A 113 10.67 14.58 4.54
N PHE A 114 11.88 14.54 5.08
CA PHE A 114 12.14 14.29 6.50
C PHE A 114 12.32 15.56 7.33
N THR A 115 12.43 16.73 6.70
CA THR A 115 12.51 18.01 7.43
C THR A 115 11.14 18.63 7.67
N ASP A 116 10.12 18.24 6.89
CA ASP A 116 8.75 18.74 6.98
C ASP A 116 7.86 17.93 7.96
N GLU A 117 8.42 17.17 8.91
CA GLU A 117 7.57 16.65 10.00
C GLU A 117 6.93 17.83 10.73
N PRO A 118 5.59 17.97 10.76
CA PRO A 118 4.97 18.90 11.68
C PRO A 118 5.36 18.43 13.08
N GLN A 119 6.05 19.30 13.81
CA GLN A 119 6.39 19.11 15.21
C GLN A 119 5.11 19.07 16.06
N TYR A 120 4.37 17.96 16.00
CA TYR A 120 3.23 17.68 16.86
C TYR A 120 3.68 16.78 18.01
N ASP A 121 4.57 17.31 18.85
CA ASP A 121 4.65 16.93 20.27
C ASP A 121 5.56 17.90 21.04
N LYS A 122 5.02 19.05 21.43
CA LYS A 122 5.59 19.89 22.49
C LYS A 122 4.58 20.36 23.53
N ASP A 123 3.39 19.75 23.58
CA ASP A 123 2.33 20.10 24.54
C ASP A 123 2.07 19.03 25.62
N ILE A 124 2.99 18.08 25.83
CA ILE A 124 2.99 17.22 27.03
C ILE A 124 4.19 17.55 27.92
N ALA A 125 4.30 18.81 28.33
CA ALA A 125 5.20 19.23 29.43
C ALA A 125 4.53 20.18 30.42
N HIS A 126 3.21 20.36 30.35
CA HIS A 126 2.43 21.17 31.29
C HIS A 126 1.07 20.54 31.60
N GLN A 127 1.09 19.39 32.27
CA GLN A 127 -0.02 18.97 33.13
C GLN A 127 0.53 18.37 34.41
#